data_AF-A0A0F9BJN7-F1
#
_entry.id   AF-A0A0F9BJN7-F1
#
_cell.length_a   1.000
_cell.length_b   1.000
_cell.length_c   1.000
_cell.angle_alpha   90.00
_cell.angle_beta   90.00
_cell.angle_gamma   90.00
#
_symmetry.space_group_name_H-M   'P 1'
#
loop_
_entity.id
_entity.type
_entity.pdbx_description
1 polymer ?
#
loop_
_entity_poly.entity_id
_entity_poly.type
_entity_poly.pdbx_seq_one_letter_code
_entity_poly.pdbx_strand_id
1 'polypeptide(L)'
;LGILPFNKMHLFINSLDIAVICYADDEFGKYCFPQKTREFMACDVPIVAAEVGSLKLLFRNHPEWLYKAGDVKSLSEVLEGRFSDRITDYPPIPTWEDLAVILEEIMLKVSYEEK
;
A
#
# COMPACT_ATOMS: atom_id res chain seq x y z
N LEU A 1 1.58 12.88 16.17
CA LEU A 1 3.01 13.28 16.17
C LEU A 1 3.30 14.55 15.36
N GLY A 2 2.30 15.20 14.75
CA GLY A 2 2.55 16.38 13.89
C GLY A 2 3.35 16.02 12.63
N ILE A 3 4.00 17.02 12.02
CA ILE A 3 4.89 16.81 10.87
C ILE A 3 6.23 16.31 11.37
N LEU A 4 6.62 15.11 10.96
CA LEU A 4 7.93 14.53 11.24
C LEU A 4 8.93 14.88 10.13
N PRO A 5 10.23 15.05 10.43
CA PRO A 5 11.26 15.23 9.42
C PRO A 5 11.26 14.07 8.41
N PHE A 6 11.33 14.38 7.12
CA PHE A 6 11.30 13.38 6.05
C PHE A 6 12.38 12.30 6.22
N ASN A 7 13.60 12.70 6.59
CA ASN A 7 14.72 11.78 6.83
C ASN A 7 14.53 10.87 8.06
N LYS A 8 13.49 11.08 8.89
CA LYS A 8 13.14 10.21 10.02
C LYS A 8 11.89 9.36 9.75
N MET A 9 11.24 9.55 8.61
CA MET A 9 9.96 8.88 8.33
C MET A 9 10.09 7.36 8.30
N HIS A 10 11.17 6.84 7.71
CA HIS A 10 11.44 5.41 7.68
C HIS A 10 11.61 4.83 9.10
N LEU A 11 12.28 5.54 10.01
CA LEU A 11 12.42 5.09 11.41
C LEU A 11 11.06 5.01 12.12
N PHE A 12 10.21 6.01 11.90
CA PHE A 12 8.85 6.00 12.44
C PHE A 12 8.05 4.83 11.87
N ILE A 13 8.07 4.64 10.55
CA ILE A 13 7.37 3.55 9.90
C ILE A 13 7.84 2.19 10.44
N ASN A 14 9.15 1.95 10.47
CA ASN A 14 9.73 0.69 10.98
C ASN A 14 9.42 0.42 12.47
N SER A 15 8.97 1.43 13.23
CA SER A 15 8.60 1.26 14.64
C SER A 15 7.15 0.78 14.85
N LEU A 16 6.35 0.71 13.79
CA LEU A 16 4.95 0.29 13.88
C LEU A 16 4.86 -1.24 13.93
N ASP A 17 4.02 -1.75 14.83
CA ASP A 17 3.63 -3.17 14.82
C ASP A 17 2.77 -3.51 13.59
N ILE A 18 1.83 -2.61 13.26
CA ILE A 18 0.89 -2.72 12.14
C ILE A 18 0.59 -1.30 11.62
N ALA A 19 0.58 -1.12 10.30
CA ALA A 19 0.11 0.09 9.62
C ALA A 19 -1.33 -0.09 9.13
N VAL A 20 -2.20 0.89 9.43
CA VAL A 20 -3.60 0.88 8.98
C VAL A 20 -3.82 1.91 7.87
N ILE A 21 -4.29 1.48 6.70
CA ILE A 21 -4.57 2.35 5.55
C ILE A 21 -6.07 2.60 5.43
N CYS A 22 -6.50 3.80 5.83
CA CYS A 22 -7.91 4.15 5.97
C CYS A 22 -8.46 4.90 4.76
N TYR A 23 -8.50 4.28 3.58
CA TYR A 23 -9.19 4.89 2.45
C TYR A 23 -10.67 5.06 2.74
N ALA A 24 -11.19 6.26 2.46
CA ALA A 24 -12.62 6.49 2.39
C ALA A 24 -13.19 5.82 1.14
N ASP A 25 -14.40 5.28 1.23
CA ASP A 25 -15.12 4.76 0.05
C ASP A 25 -15.78 5.92 -0.72
N ASP A 26 -14.94 6.79 -1.26
CA ASP A 26 -15.30 7.90 -2.13
C ASP A 26 -14.51 7.85 -3.44
N GLU A 27 -14.77 8.80 -4.33
CA GLU A 27 -14.10 8.83 -5.64
C GLU A 27 -12.59 8.99 -5.53
N PHE A 28 -12.09 9.73 -4.54
CA PHE A 28 -10.65 9.85 -4.35
C PHE A 28 -10.05 8.51 -3.89
N GLY A 29 -10.63 7.87 -2.88
CA GLY A 29 -10.17 6.57 -2.37
C GLY A 29 -10.19 5.48 -3.44
N LYS A 30 -11.20 5.48 -4.31
CA LYS A 30 -11.32 4.50 -5.41
C LYS A 30 -10.22 4.60 -6.46
N TYR A 31 -9.73 5.81 -6.75
CA TYR A 31 -8.79 6.05 -7.87
C TYR A 31 -7.38 6.46 -7.45
N CYS A 32 -7.16 6.88 -6.20
CA CYS A 32 -5.83 7.30 -5.78
C CYS A 32 -4.83 6.13 -5.72
N PHE A 33 -3.57 6.46 -5.98
CA PHE A 33 -2.49 5.49 -5.97
C PHE A 33 -1.99 5.22 -4.54
N PRO A 34 -1.70 3.96 -4.16
CA PRO A 34 -1.35 3.60 -2.79
C PRO A 34 0.13 3.85 -2.48
N GLN A 35 0.59 5.11 -2.62
CA GLN A 35 2.00 5.47 -2.41
C GLN A 35 2.44 5.19 -0.96
N LYS A 36 1.64 5.60 0.03
CA LYS A 36 1.95 5.35 1.44
C LYS A 36 2.02 3.86 1.77
N THR A 37 1.14 3.06 1.17
CA THR A 37 1.19 1.60 1.29
C THR A 37 2.52 1.03 0.83
N ARG A 38 3.08 1.52 -0.28
CA ARG A 38 4.41 1.10 -0.74
C ARG A 38 5.54 1.51 0.21
N GLU A 39 5.44 2.67 0.87
CA GLU A 39 6.41 3.08 1.90
C GLU A 39 6.40 2.09 3.09
N PHE A 40 5.23 1.63 3.52
CA PHE A 40 5.08 0.62 4.57
C PHE A 40 5.63 -0.75 4.13
N MET A 41 5.32 -1.18 2.90
CA MET A 41 5.83 -2.44 2.34
C MET A 41 7.35 -2.44 2.21
N ALA A 42 7.95 -1.32 1.78
CA ALA A 42 9.40 -1.17 1.69
C ALA A 42 10.11 -1.22 3.05
N CYS A 43 9.39 -0.93 4.14
CA CYS A 43 9.87 -1.08 5.51
C CYS A 43 9.45 -2.41 6.16
N ASP A 44 8.88 -3.33 5.38
CA ASP A 44 8.40 -4.64 5.84
C ASP A 44 7.41 -4.58 7.02
N VAL A 45 6.59 -3.52 7.07
CA VAL A 45 5.60 -3.34 8.14
C VAL A 45 4.31 -4.07 7.77
N PRO A 46 3.72 -4.89 8.67
CA PRO A 46 2.42 -5.51 8.47
C PRO A 46 1.32 -4.48 8.20
N ILE A 47 0.48 -4.71 7.19
CA ILE A 47 -0.57 -3.77 6.78
C ILE A 47 -1.97 -4.36 7.02
N VAL A 48 -2.87 -3.50 7.48
CA VAL A 48 -4.33 -3.66 7.37
C VAL A 48 -4.86 -2.51 6.51
N ALA A 49 -5.64 -2.81 5.48
CA ALA A 49 -6.05 -1.81 4.49
C ALA A 49 -7.56 -1.83 4.24
N ALA A 50 -8.14 -0.66 3.96
CA ALA A 50 -9.54 -0.59 3.55
C ALA A 50 -9.73 -1.29 2.20
N GLU A 51 -10.83 -2.03 2.05
CA GLU A 51 -11.21 -2.73 0.82
C GLU A 51 -11.74 -1.76 -0.26
N VAL A 52 -10.90 -0.80 -0.66
CA VAL A 52 -11.26 0.30 -1.58
C VAL A 52 -10.22 0.42 -2.69
N GLY A 53 -10.71 0.53 -3.93
CA GLY A 53 -9.90 0.95 -5.08
C GLY A 53 -8.62 0.14 -5.28
N SER A 54 -7.50 0.87 -5.39
CA SER A 54 -6.18 0.31 -5.64
C SER A 54 -5.67 -0.63 -4.53
N LEU A 55 -6.13 -0.47 -3.28
CA LEU A 55 -5.75 -1.35 -2.16
C LEU A 55 -6.34 -2.76 -2.32
N LYS A 56 -7.58 -2.86 -2.80
CA LYS A 56 -8.23 -4.14 -3.11
C LYS A 56 -7.47 -4.91 -4.18
N LEU A 57 -6.96 -4.22 -5.20
CA LEU A 57 -6.15 -4.82 -6.25
C LEU A 57 -4.77 -5.24 -5.75
N LEU A 58 -4.14 -4.40 -4.94
CA LEU A 58 -2.80 -4.64 -4.39
C LEU A 58 -2.79 -5.87 -3.46
N PHE A 59 -3.80 -6.02 -2.61
CA PHE A 59 -3.91 -7.12 -1.65
C PHE A 59 -4.90 -8.22 -2.09
N ARG A 60 -5.14 -8.37 -3.40
CA ARG A 60 -6.08 -9.39 -3.93
C ARG A 60 -5.73 -10.84 -3.53
N ASN A 61 -4.44 -11.10 -3.29
CA ASN A 61 -3.96 -12.42 -2.85
C ASN A 61 -3.98 -12.58 -1.32
N HIS A 62 -4.24 -11.49 -0.60
CA HIS A 62 -4.33 -11.42 0.86
C HIS A 62 -5.61 -10.69 1.29
N PRO A 63 -6.80 -11.19 0.90
CA PRO A 63 -8.06 -10.56 1.27
C PRO A 63 -8.26 -10.48 2.79
N GLU A 64 -7.59 -11.35 3.56
CA GLU A 64 -7.59 -11.34 5.02
C GLU A 64 -6.92 -10.10 5.64
N TRP A 65 -6.18 -9.29 4.87
CA TRP A 65 -5.63 -7.99 5.32
C TRP A 65 -6.56 -6.82 5.01
N LEU A 66 -7.69 -7.07 4.35
CA LEU A 66 -8.64 -6.05 3.93
C LEU A 66 -9.84 -5.97 4.88
N TYR A 67 -10.19 -4.76 5.29
CA TYR A 67 -11.39 -4.49 6.08
C TYR A 67 -12.38 -3.63 5.30
N LYS A 68 -13.68 -3.73 5.63
CA LYS A 68 -14.71 -2.92 4.99
C LYS A 68 -14.67 -1.48 5.48
N ALA A 69 -14.53 -0.51 4.57
CA ALA A 69 -14.49 0.90 4.92
C ALA A 69 -15.77 1.34 5.67
N GLY A 70 -15.59 2.08 6.78
CA GLY A 70 -16.69 2.50 7.65
C GLY A 70 -17.22 1.42 8.62
N ASP A 71 -16.70 0.19 8.56
CA ASP A 71 -17.08 -0.90 9.46
C ASP A 71 -16.02 -1.13 10.53
N VAL A 72 -16.30 -0.64 11.74
CA VAL A 72 -15.40 -0.76 12.91
C VAL A 72 -15.20 -2.22 13.32
N LYS A 73 -16.22 -3.06 13.17
CA LYS A 73 -16.15 -4.47 13.55
C LYS A 73 -15.21 -5.21 12.59
N SER A 74 -15.38 -5.00 11.29
CA SER A 74 -14.49 -5.56 10.27
C SER A 74 -13.04 -5.13 10.48
N LEU A 75 -12.79 -3.84 10.76
CA LEU A 75 -11.44 -3.35 11.07
C LEU A 75 -10.84 -4.06 12.28
N SER A 76 -11.63 -4.24 13.35
CA SER A 76 -11.16 -4.88 14.59
C SER A 76 -10.77 -6.34 14.36
N GLU A 77 -11.62 -7.10 13.66
CA GLU A 77 -11.38 -8.52 13.34
C GLU A 77 -10.09 -8.70 12.51
N VAL A 78 -9.89 -7.85 11.50
CA VAL A 78 -8.70 -7.91 10.63
C VAL A 78 -7.44 -7.51 11.40
N LEU A 79 -7.52 -6.51 12.28
CA LEU A 79 -6.42 -6.12 13.16
C LEU A 79 -6.01 -7.26 14.10
N GLU A 80 -6.96 -7.94 14.74
CA GLU A 80 -6.69 -9.09 15.62
C GLU A 80 -6.00 -10.23 14.87
N GLY A 81 -6.47 -10.52 13.65
CA GLY A 81 -5.82 -11.48 12.75
C GLY A 81 -4.37 -11.08 12.45
N ARG A 82 -4.15 -9.82 12.11
CA ARG A 82 -2.81 -9.31 11.76
C ARG A 82 -1.87 -9.16 12.96
N PHE A 83 -2.39 -8.98 14.17
CA PHE A 83 -1.58 -9.07 15.38
C PHE A 83 -1.09 -10.49 15.65
N SER A 84 -1.89 -11.49 15.26
CA SER A 84 -1.59 -12.92 15.43
C SER A 84 -0.63 -13.45 14.37
N ASP A 85 -0.73 -12.93 13.14
CA ASP A 85 0.21 -13.20 12.04
C ASP A 85 0.69 -11.90 11.40
N ARG A 86 1.98 -11.61 11.61
CA ARG A 86 2.67 -10.41 11.12
C ARG A 86 3.55 -10.69 9.90
N ILE A 87 3.55 -11.90 9.34
CA ILE A 87 4.38 -12.22 8.16
C ILE A 87 3.81 -11.49 6.95
N THR A 88 4.62 -10.64 6.33
CA THR A 88 4.25 -9.78 5.20
C THR A 88 4.39 -10.48 3.85
N ASP A 89 5.49 -11.20 3.64
CA ASP A 89 5.85 -11.86 2.37
C ASP A 89 5.58 -10.97 1.13
N TYR A 90 5.87 -9.68 1.26
CA TYR A 90 5.61 -8.72 0.18
C TYR A 90 6.52 -9.05 -1.01
N PRO A 91 6.00 -8.93 -2.25
CA PRO A 91 6.88 -9.01 -3.41
C PRO A 91 7.87 -7.83 -3.37
N PRO A 92 9.03 -7.96 -4.05
CA PRO A 92 9.98 -6.86 -4.17
C PRO A 92 9.28 -5.58 -4.63
N ILE A 93 9.45 -4.50 -3.86
CA ILE A 93 8.89 -3.20 -4.20
C ILE A 93 9.82 -2.53 -5.22
N PRO A 94 9.31 -2.07 -6.38
CA PRO A 94 10.16 -1.45 -7.38
C PRO A 94 10.76 -0.15 -6.85
N THR A 95 12.04 0.04 -7.12
CA THR A 95 12.76 1.29 -6.92
C THR A 95 12.33 2.35 -7.94
N TRP A 96 12.79 3.58 -7.78
CA TRP A 96 12.56 4.63 -8.78
C TRP A 96 13.28 4.31 -10.09
N GLU A 97 14.44 3.69 -10.01
CA GLU A 97 15.20 3.20 -11.15
C GLU A 97 14.42 2.13 -11.93
N ASP A 98 13.81 1.17 -11.23
CA ASP A 98 12.97 0.14 -11.86
C ASP A 98 11.76 0.77 -12.57
N LEU A 99 11.10 1.73 -11.92
CA LEU A 99 9.96 2.44 -12.51
C LEU A 99 10.36 3.31 -13.71
N ALA A 100 11.56 3.89 -13.72
CA ALA A 100 12.07 4.67 -14.83
C ALA A 100 12.29 3.81 -16.09
N VAL A 101 12.82 2.59 -15.91
CA VAL A 101 12.97 1.62 -17.01
C VAL A 101 11.61 1.24 -17.60
N ILE A 102 10.63 0.92 -16.73
CA ILE A 102 9.27 0.59 -17.18
C ILE A 102 8.65 1.76 -17.96
N LEU A 103 8.84 2.99 -17.48
CA LEU A 103 8.33 4.17 -18.16
C LEU A 103 8.96 4.37 -19.54
N GLU A 104 10.29 4.22 -19.65
CA GLU A 104 11.03 4.31 -20.92
C GLU A 104 10.51 3.29 -21.94
N GLU A 105 10.35 2.02 -21.52
CA GLU A 105 9.83 0.97 -22.39
C GLU A 105 8.43 1.30 -22.93
N ILE A 106 7.54 1.84 -22.09
CA ILE A 106 6.19 2.23 -22.49
C ILE A 106 6.25 3.39 -23.49
N MET A 107 7.07 4.41 -23.21
CA MET A 107 7.21 5.58 -24.09
C MET A 107 7.75 5.19 -25.48
N LEU A 108 8.74 4.31 -25.53
CA LEU A 108 9.27 3.81 -26.80
C LEU A 108 8.22 3.03 -27.58
N LYS A 109 7.48 2.11 -26.95
CA LYS A 109 6.41 1.33 -27.59
C LYS A 109 5.36 2.23 -28.24
N VAL A 110 4.83 3.21 -27.50
CA VAL A 110 3.84 4.17 -28.02
C VAL A 110 4.41 4.96 -29.21
N SER A 111 5.68 5.37 -29.13
CA SER A 111 6.34 6.12 -30.22
C SER A 111 6.56 5.30 -31.51
N TYR A 112 6.63 3.97 -31.42
CA TYR A 112 6.75 3.08 -32.58
C TYR A 112 5.40 2.67 -33.17
N GLU A 113 4.34 2.62 -32.37
CA GLU A 113 2.97 2.31 -32.85
C GLU A 113 2.33 3.50 -33.59
N GLU A 114 2.82 4.73 -33.39
CA GLU A 114 2.41 5.92 -34.14
C GLU A 114 3.10 6.08 -35.51
N LYS A 115 3.98 5.14 -35.91
CA LYS A 115 4.65 5.10 -37.22
C LYS A 115 4.11 3.99 -38.12
#